data_AF-A0A2N9ZXA4-F1
#
_entry.id   AF-A0A2N9ZXA4-F1
#
_cell.length_a   1.000
_cell.length_b   1.000
_cell.length_c   1.000
_cell.angle_alpha   90.00
_cell.angle_beta   90.00
_cell.angle_gamma   90.00
#
_symmetry.space_group_name_H-M   'P 1'
#
loop_
_entity.id
_entity.type
_entity.pdbx_description
1 polymer ?
#
loop_
_entity_poly.entity_id
_entity_poly.type
_entity_poly.pdbx_seq_one_letter_code
_entity_poly.pdbx_strand_id
1 'polypeptide(L)'
;MKKSTADALTLGYQKTIYIFEDDDLYFSEQSKYCKDNPKRQDTVLKTKYHLSRFIFEKQDDSIVKNQIRQYGVVLPWTVFRLMTFGNISSFLVALQPGYRNKVAAYISLLLYKDDKIPAKILLSWCNALRYLRNICSYNGRLYERLHHTLPALHHSDKELLETNSENDDKTLFIYFIAMRHLILSMSLETQNFWNKKYKIY
;
A
#
# COMPACT_ATOMS: atom_id res chain seq x y z
N MET A 1 17.74 -0.67 -22.93
CA MET A 1 18.61 -0.50 -21.75
C MET A 1 17.75 -0.30 -20.51
N LYS A 2 17.72 -1.27 -19.59
CA LYS A 2 17.10 -1.09 -18.26
C LYS A 2 17.99 -0.12 -17.48
N LYS A 3 17.55 1.13 -17.28
CA LYS A 3 18.25 2.04 -16.35
C LYS A 3 18.23 1.36 -14.98
N SER A 4 19.41 1.18 -14.38
CA SER A 4 19.53 0.62 -13.04
C SER A 4 18.71 1.48 -12.07
N THR A 5 18.13 0.86 -11.04
CA THR A 5 17.47 1.60 -9.96
C THR A 5 18.41 2.66 -9.39
N ALA A 6 19.73 2.42 -9.40
CA ALA A 6 20.75 3.38 -9.01
C ALA A 6 20.87 4.60 -9.96
N ASP A 7 20.76 4.42 -11.27
CA ASP A 7 20.85 5.50 -12.26
C ASP A 7 19.64 6.45 -12.20
N ALA A 8 18.50 5.96 -11.69
CA ALA A 8 17.33 6.79 -11.39
C ALA A 8 17.50 7.61 -10.09
N LEU A 9 18.37 7.17 -9.16
CA LEU A 9 18.62 7.85 -7.88
C LEU A 9 19.53 9.07 -8.04
N THR A 10 20.54 9.01 -8.91
CA THR A 10 21.53 10.10 -9.07
C THR A 10 21.07 11.25 -9.96
N LEU A 11 20.10 11.02 -10.86
CA LEU A 11 19.64 12.03 -11.84
C LEU A 11 18.18 12.49 -11.61
N GLY A 12 17.42 11.85 -10.71
CA GLY A 12 15.95 11.92 -10.70
C GLY A 12 15.29 12.90 -9.72
N TYR A 13 15.98 13.36 -8.69
CA TYR A 13 15.35 14.11 -7.59
C TYR A 13 15.21 15.63 -7.80
N GLN A 14 15.76 16.19 -8.87
CA GLN A 14 15.66 17.61 -9.22
C GLN A 14 14.45 17.96 -10.11
N LYS A 15 13.49 17.06 -10.30
CA LYS A 15 12.28 17.33 -11.09
C LYS A 15 11.17 17.95 -10.25
N THR A 16 10.29 18.72 -10.89
CA THR A 16 9.07 19.28 -10.30
C THR A 16 8.32 18.23 -9.50
N ILE A 17 8.17 18.49 -8.20
CA ILE A 17 7.50 17.60 -7.27
C ILE A 17 6.00 17.88 -7.37
N TYR A 18 5.24 16.89 -7.85
CA TYR A 18 3.79 17.00 -8.01
C TYR A 18 3.00 16.53 -6.78
N ILE A 19 3.70 16.15 -5.72
CA ILE A 19 3.09 15.66 -4.48
C ILE A 19 3.19 16.72 -3.37
N PHE A 20 2.15 16.81 -2.54
CA PHE A 20 2.18 17.66 -1.35
C PHE A 20 3.37 17.32 -0.46
N GLU A 21 4.20 18.32 -0.17
CA GLU A 21 5.41 18.18 0.63
C GLU A 21 5.17 18.72 2.03
N ASP A 22 5.02 17.80 2.98
CA ASP A 22 5.03 18.12 4.40
C ASP A 22 6.06 17.22 5.07
N ASP A 23 7.16 17.83 5.52
CA ASP A 23 8.27 17.13 6.14
C ASP A 23 7.85 16.44 7.44
N ASP A 24 6.83 16.95 8.15
CA ASP A 24 6.33 16.35 9.38
C ASP A 24 5.65 15.00 9.11
N LEU A 25 5.20 14.71 7.89
CA LEU A 25 4.71 13.37 7.54
C LEU A 25 5.81 12.30 7.61
N TYR A 26 7.05 12.72 7.39
CA TYR A 26 8.19 11.86 7.12
C TYR A 26 9.28 11.94 8.18
N PHE A 27 9.46 13.08 8.83
CA PHE A 27 10.59 13.34 9.72
C PHE A 27 10.14 13.82 11.09
N SER A 28 10.85 13.36 12.11
CA SER A 28 10.69 13.83 13.49
C SER A 28 12.06 13.95 14.13
N GLU A 29 12.16 14.64 15.26
CA GLU A 29 13.40 14.72 16.05
C GLU A 29 13.85 13.35 16.61
N GLN A 30 13.01 12.31 16.59
CA GLN A 30 13.34 10.96 17.06
C GLN A 30 14.36 10.25 16.16
N SER A 31 15.33 9.56 16.78
CA SER A 31 16.54 9.03 16.12
C SER A 31 16.34 8.26 14.80
N LYS A 32 15.37 7.33 14.71
CA LYS A 32 15.14 6.53 13.48
C LYS A 32 14.36 7.26 12.38
N TYR A 33 13.64 8.34 12.72
CA TYR A 33 12.87 9.16 11.78
C TYR A 33 13.48 10.55 11.61
N CYS A 34 14.66 10.78 12.17
CA CYS A 34 15.41 12.02 12.06
C CYS A 34 15.72 12.36 10.60
N LYS A 35 15.64 13.65 10.27
CA LYS A 35 16.02 14.17 8.96
C LYS A 35 17.49 13.94 8.67
N ASP A 36 18.37 13.90 9.68
CA ASP A 36 19.80 13.66 9.49
C ASP A 36 20.16 12.19 9.27
N ASN A 37 19.20 11.26 9.42
CA ASN A 37 19.43 9.84 9.17
C ASN A 37 19.48 9.56 7.66
N PRO A 38 20.64 9.16 7.09
CA PRO A 38 20.78 9.02 5.63
C PRO A 38 19.86 7.96 5.03
N LYS A 39 19.62 6.85 5.74
CA LYS A 39 18.71 5.79 5.29
C LYS A 39 17.26 6.29 5.26
N ARG A 40 16.90 7.15 6.22
CA ARG A 40 15.57 7.75 6.27
C ARG A 40 15.38 8.73 5.11
N GLN A 41 16.33 9.64 4.90
CA GLN A 41 16.30 10.56 3.76
C GLN A 41 16.16 9.81 2.44
N ASP A 42 16.98 8.79 2.20
CA ASP A 42 16.93 7.97 0.99
C ASP A 42 15.54 7.33 0.79
N THR A 43 14.97 6.74 1.84
CA THR A 43 13.63 6.14 1.79
C THR A 43 12.54 7.16 1.43
N VAL A 44 12.59 8.35 2.05
CA VAL A 44 11.60 9.41 1.83
C VAL A 44 11.74 9.98 0.43
N LEU A 45 12.96 10.29 0.00
CA LEU A 45 13.23 10.78 -1.35
C LEU A 45 12.76 9.78 -2.39
N LYS A 46 13.19 8.51 -2.33
CA LYS A 46 12.71 7.42 -3.21
C LYS A 46 11.19 7.39 -3.31
N THR A 47 10.51 7.50 -2.18
CA THR A 47 9.05 7.49 -2.14
C THR A 47 8.45 8.71 -2.83
N LYS A 48 8.94 9.92 -2.52
CA LYS A 48 8.51 11.17 -3.16
C LYS A 48 8.70 11.13 -4.69
N TYR A 49 9.83 10.61 -5.16
CA TYR A 49 10.11 10.45 -6.59
C TYR A 49 9.13 9.48 -7.25
N HIS A 50 8.96 8.29 -6.69
CA HIS A 50 8.07 7.28 -7.28
C HIS A 50 6.61 7.74 -7.31
N LEU A 51 6.17 8.47 -6.28
CA LEU A 51 4.82 9.03 -6.24
C LEU A 51 4.64 10.19 -7.21
N SER A 52 5.60 11.12 -7.29
CA SER A 52 5.57 12.21 -8.28
C SER A 52 5.55 11.66 -9.71
N ARG A 53 6.36 10.64 -10.00
CA ARG A 53 6.35 9.94 -11.28
C ARG A 53 4.98 9.30 -11.56
N PHE A 54 4.42 8.61 -10.57
CA PHE A 54 3.09 8.02 -10.69
C PHE A 54 2.00 9.07 -10.96
N ILE A 55 2.03 10.21 -10.26
CA ILE A 55 1.10 11.33 -10.48
C ILE A 55 1.24 11.87 -11.91
N PHE A 56 2.47 12.05 -12.39
CA PHE A 56 2.73 12.48 -13.76
C PHE A 56 2.18 11.47 -14.80
N GLU A 57 2.38 10.17 -14.58
CA GLU A 57 1.81 9.11 -15.42
C GLU A 57 0.26 9.07 -15.37
N LYS A 58 -0.35 9.67 -14.35
CA LYS A 58 -1.80 9.79 -14.16
C LYS A 58 -2.32 11.21 -14.37
N GLN A 59 -1.54 12.09 -15.00
CA GLN A 59 -1.90 13.49 -15.22
C GLN A 59 -3.23 13.68 -15.97
N ASP A 60 -3.69 12.66 -16.70
CA ASP A 60 -4.95 12.71 -17.41
C ASP A 60 -6.19 12.32 -16.61
N ASP A 61 -6.00 11.72 -15.43
CA ASP A 61 -7.09 11.37 -14.51
C ASP A 61 -7.77 12.62 -13.97
N SER A 62 -9.11 12.60 -13.89
CA SER A 62 -9.90 13.76 -13.48
C SER A 62 -9.60 14.23 -12.06
N ILE A 63 -9.29 13.33 -11.12
CA ILE A 63 -8.91 13.72 -9.76
C ILE A 63 -7.54 14.39 -9.77
N VAL A 64 -6.57 13.84 -10.49
CA VAL A 64 -5.23 14.41 -10.58
C VAL A 64 -5.28 15.81 -11.20
N LYS A 65 -5.99 15.97 -12.32
CA LYS A 65 -6.21 17.28 -12.97
C LYS A 65 -6.84 18.29 -12.02
N ASN A 66 -7.91 17.91 -11.32
CA ASN A 66 -8.61 18.80 -10.41
C ASN A 66 -7.74 19.22 -9.23
N GLN A 67 -6.98 18.29 -8.64
CA GLN A 67 -6.06 18.60 -7.53
C GLN A 67 -4.94 19.57 -7.97
N ILE A 68 -4.30 19.31 -9.11
CA ILE A 68 -3.26 20.20 -9.64
C ILE A 68 -3.85 21.58 -9.97
N ARG A 69 -5.03 21.65 -10.57
CA ARG A 69 -5.70 22.93 -10.88
C ARG A 69 -6.05 23.73 -9.63
N GLN A 70 -6.50 23.06 -8.57
CA GLN A 70 -6.98 23.71 -7.35
C GLN A 70 -5.85 24.08 -6.37
N TYR A 71 -4.85 23.20 -6.22
CA TYR A 71 -3.82 23.31 -5.18
C TYR A 71 -2.39 23.40 -5.72
N GLY A 72 -2.18 23.26 -7.03
CA GLY A 72 -0.85 23.21 -7.65
C GLY A 72 -0.09 21.89 -7.44
N VAL A 73 -0.55 21.06 -6.50
CA VAL A 73 0.03 19.77 -6.12
C VAL A 73 -1.07 18.73 -5.88
N VAL A 74 -0.70 17.45 -5.83
CA VAL A 74 -1.60 16.35 -5.52
C VAL A 74 -1.33 15.84 -4.11
N LEU A 75 -2.38 15.81 -3.31
CA LEU A 75 -2.34 15.21 -1.98
C LEU A 75 -2.28 13.67 -2.11
N PRO A 76 -1.32 12.96 -1.48
CA PRO A 76 -1.15 11.52 -1.67
C PRO A 76 -2.42 10.70 -1.45
N TRP A 77 -3.23 11.04 -0.45
CA TRP A 77 -4.46 10.31 -0.11
C TRP A 77 -5.56 10.43 -1.17
N THR A 78 -5.58 11.51 -1.96
CA THR A 78 -6.61 11.71 -3.00
C THR A 78 -6.46 10.74 -4.16
N VAL A 79 -5.26 10.17 -4.34
CA VAL A 79 -4.94 9.24 -5.42
C VAL A 79 -4.72 7.81 -4.93
N PHE A 80 -5.05 7.48 -3.67
CA PHE A 80 -4.96 6.11 -3.15
C PHE A 80 -5.69 5.09 -4.02
N ARG A 81 -6.86 5.46 -4.57
CA ARG A 81 -7.63 4.60 -5.48
C ARG A 81 -6.90 4.25 -6.78
N LEU A 82 -5.93 5.08 -7.17
CA LEU A 82 -5.15 4.91 -8.40
C LEU A 82 -3.83 4.17 -8.12
N MET A 83 -3.38 4.15 -6.86
CA MET A 83 -2.11 3.57 -6.45
C MET A 83 -2.16 2.04 -6.50
N THR A 84 -1.05 1.42 -6.90
CA THR A 84 -0.87 -0.02 -6.69
C THR A 84 -0.55 -0.32 -5.22
N PHE A 85 -0.74 -1.56 -4.78
CA PHE A 85 -0.28 -1.99 -3.44
C PHE A 85 1.22 -1.74 -3.20
N GLY A 86 2.03 -1.71 -4.27
CA GLY A 86 3.44 -1.32 -4.16
C GLY A 86 3.64 0.16 -3.86
N ASN A 87 2.88 1.05 -4.51
CA ASN A 87 2.93 2.48 -4.21
C ASN A 87 2.46 2.74 -2.76
N ILE A 88 1.35 2.11 -2.36
CA ILE A 88 0.80 2.21 -1.00
C ILE A 88 1.83 1.72 0.02
N SER A 89 2.43 0.55 -0.20
CA SER A 89 3.46 0.01 0.70
C SER A 89 4.65 0.98 0.86
N SER A 90 5.22 1.48 -0.24
CA SER A 90 6.34 2.42 -0.17
C SER A 90 5.95 3.70 0.55
N PHE A 91 4.76 4.23 0.30
CA PHE A 91 4.23 5.40 1.00
C PHE A 91 4.09 5.15 2.50
N LEU A 92 3.46 4.05 2.91
CA LEU A 92 3.31 3.69 4.31
C LEU A 92 4.67 3.53 5.01
N VAL A 93 5.67 2.91 4.38
CA VAL A 93 7.04 2.80 4.91
C VAL A 93 7.67 4.17 5.14
N ALA A 94 7.48 5.10 4.19
CA ALA A 94 7.98 6.45 4.29
C ALA A 94 7.26 7.27 5.37
N LEU A 95 6.02 6.99 5.74
CA LEU A 95 5.35 7.72 6.82
C LEU A 95 5.94 7.40 8.20
N GLN A 96 5.91 8.39 9.09
CA GLN A 96 6.09 8.16 10.52
C GLN A 96 4.96 7.28 11.09
N PRO A 97 5.17 6.60 12.23
CA PRO A 97 4.19 5.68 12.81
C PRO A 97 2.84 6.35 13.10
N GLY A 98 2.84 7.58 13.61
CA GLY A 98 1.60 8.31 13.90
C GLY A 98 0.72 8.50 12.66
N TYR A 99 1.30 8.98 11.55
CA TYR A 99 0.57 9.15 10.29
C TYR A 99 0.21 7.82 9.64
N ARG A 100 1.09 6.81 9.72
CA ARG A 100 0.78 5.46 9.23
C ARG A 100 -0.43 4.86 9.96
N ASN A 101 -0.53 5.07 11.27
CA ASN A 101 -1.68 4.65 12.08
C ASN A 101 -2.95 5.40 11.69
N LYS A 102 -2.86 6.72 11.40
CA LYS A 102 -4.01 7.48 10.88
C LYS A 102 -4.53 6.92 9.56
N VAL A 103 -3.64 6.54 8.64
CA VAL A 103 -4.04 5.89 7.38
C VAL A 103 -4.74 4.56 7.63
N ALA A 104 -4.20 3.72 8.50
CA ALA A 104 -4.81 2.44 8.84
C ALA A 104 -6.17 2.60 9.52
N ALA A 105 -6.31 3.58 10.42
CA ALA A 105 -7.57 3.94 11.06
C ALA A 105 -8.61 4.45 10.05
N TYR A 106 -8.19 5.25 9.06
CA TYR A 106 -9.07 5.73 8.00
C TYR A 106 -9.57 4.59 7.11
N ILE A 107 -8.69 3.68 6.69
CA ILE A 107 -9.09 2.49 5.91
C ILE A 107 -10.06 1.62 6.70
N SER A 108 -9.85 1.48 8.01
CA SER A 108 -10.69 0.67 8.88
C SER A 108 -11.93 1.39 9.40
N LEU A 109 -12.29 2.57 8.87
CA LEU A 109 -13.34 3.41 9.44
C LEU A 109 -14.72 2.73 9.48
N LEU A 110 -15.01 1.90 8.48
CA LEU A 110 -16.28 1.18 8.34
C LEU A 110 -16.28 -0.19 9.02
N LEU A 111 -15.14 -0.62 9.59
CA LEU A 111 -15.00 -1.90 10.25
C LEU A 111 -15.38 -1.79 11.74
N TYR A 112 -15.89 -2.90 12.29
CA TYR A 112 -16.10 -3.02 13.73
C TYR A 112 -14.76 -2.91 14.47
N LYS A 113 -14.82 -2.58 15.77
CA LYS A 113 -13.63 -2.31 16.58
C LYS A 113 -12.61 -3.45 16.53
N ASP A 114 -13.09 -4.69 16.59
CA ASP A 114 -12.25 -5.90 16.60
C ASP A 114 -11.79 -6.32 15.19
N ASP A 115 -12.29 -5.67 14.14
CA ASP A 115 -11.87 -5.92 12.76
C ASP A 115 -10.93 -4.82 12.23
N LYS A 116 -10.58 -3.83 13.06
CA LYS A 116 -9.74 -2.71 12.63
C LYS A 116 -8.34 -3.17 12.29
N ILE A 117 -7.93 -2.88 11.05
CA ILE A 117 -6.65 -3.30 10.48
C ILE A 117 -5.52 -2.43 11.06
N PRO A 118 -4.58 -2.99 11.84
CA PRO A 118 -3.42 -2.25 12.33
C PRO A 118 -2.47 -1.86 11.18
N ALA A 119 -1.77 -0.73 11.32
CA ALA A 119 -0.83 -0.24 10.31
C ALA A 119 0.26 -1.24 9.89
N LYS A 120 0.75 -2.06 10.83
CA LYS A 120 1.73 -3.11 10.54
C LYS A 120 1.14 -4.21 9.66
N ILE A 121 -0.11 -4.59 9.91
CA ILE A 121 -0.84 -5.61 9.15
C ILE A 121 -1.15 -5.08 7.75
N LEU A 122 -1.71 -3.87 7.64
CA LEU A 122 -1.96 -3.21 6.36
C LEU A 122 -0.70 -3.14 5.48
N LEU A 123 0.43 -2.74 6.07
CA LEU A 123 1.72 -2.68 5.35
C LEU A 123 2.18 -4.07 4.89
N SER A 124 2.01 -5.09 5.73
CA SER A 124 2.33 -6.47 5.37
C SER A 124 1.45 -6.96 4.22
N TRP A 125 0.15 -6.72 4.28
CA TRP A 125 -0.79 -7.07 3.21
C TRP A 125 -0.45 -6.38 1.90
N CYS A 126 -0.16 -5.07 1.91
CA CYS A 126 0.25 -4.36 0.71
C CYS A 126 1.52 -4.97 0.09
N ASN A 127 2.49 -5.36 0.91
CA ASN A 127 3.71 -6.01 0.43
C ASN A 127 3.45 -7.42 -0.14
N ALA A 128 2.66 -8.22 0.56
CA ALA A 128 2.29 -9.56 0.14
C ALA A 128 1.51 -9.54 -1.19
N LEU A 129 0.55 -8.61 -1.34
CA LEU A 129 -0.24 -8.48 -2.57
C LEU A 129 0.59 -7.92 -3.73
N ARG A 130 1.56 -7.02 -3.47
CA ARG A 130 2.56 -6.64 -4.48
C ARG A 130 3.36 -7.86 -4.94
N TYR A 131 3.82 -8.69 -4.01
CA TYR A 131 4.55 -9.93 -4.32
C TYR A 131 3.68 -10.87 -5.16
N LEU A 132 2.44 -11.12 -4.76
CA LEU A 132 1.49 -11.97 -5.49
C LEU A 132 1.27 -11.46 -6.92
N ARG A 133 1.04 -10.15 -7.09
CA ARG A 133 0.92 -9.51 -8.42
C ARG A 133 2.16 -9.75 -9.28
N ASN A 134 3.36 -9.69 -8.69
CA ASN A 134 4.59 -9.92 -9.43
C ASN A 134 4.66 -11.36 -9.96
N ILE A 135 4.24 -12.37 -9.18
CA ILE A 135 4.14 -13.75 -9.68
C ILE A 135 3.23 -13.79 -10.90
N CYS A 136 2.04 -13.17 -10.83
CA CYS A 136 1.10 -13.12 -11.96
C CYS A 136 1.74 -12.50 -13.20
N SER A 137 2.51 -11.41 -13.05
CA SER A 137 3.16 -10.74 -14.18
C SER A 137 4.26 -11.56 -14.86
N TYR A 138 4.80 -12.57 -14.17
CA TYR A 138 5.76 -13.52 -14.72
C TYR A 138 5.11 -14.84 -15.15
N ASN A 139 3.76 -14.91 -15.23
CA ASN A 139 2.99 -16.13 -15.50
C ASN A 139 3.34 -17.28 -14.53
N GLY A 140 3.70 -16.95 -13.29
CA GLY A 140 4.06 -17.96 -12.29
C GLY A 140 2.84 -18.65 -11.69
N ARG A 141 3.02 -19.91 -11.28
CA ARG A 141 1.98 -20.68 -10.59
C ARG A 141 1.67 -20.08 -9.21
N LEU A 142 0.39 -19.88 -8.91
CA LEU A 142 -0.11 -19.36 -7.63
C LEU A 142 -0.59 -20.45 -6.67
N TYR A 143 -1.27 -21.47 -7.20
CA TYR A 143 -1.86 -22.58 -6.46
C TYR A 143 -0.88 -23.75 -6.31
N GLU A 144 -1.07 -24.59 -5.28
CA GLU A 144 -0.15 -25.70 -4.94
C GLU A 144 1.32 -25.28 -4.83
N ARG A 145 1.54 -24.06 -4.30
CA ARG A 145 2.86 -23.50 -4.09
C ARG A 145 2.93 -22.90 -2.71
N LEU A 146 4.06 -23.11 -2.04
CA LEU A 146 4.42 -22.38 -0.84
C LEU A 146 4.98 -21.00 -1.21
N HIS A 147 4.40 -19.97 -0.59
CA HIS A 147 4.82 -18.59 -0.76
C HIS A 147 5.76 -18.17 0.37
N HIS A 148 6.69 -17.26 0.07
CA HIS A 148 7.70 -16.81 1.04
C HIS A 148 7.46 -15.38 1.54
N THR A 149 6.66 -14.58 0.83
CA THR A 149 6.28 -13.22 1.27
C THR A 149 4.81 -13.21 1.67
N LEU A 150 4.55 -13.66 2.90
CA LEU A 150 3.20 -13.90 3.39
C LEU A 150 2.59 -12.63 4.00
N PRO A 151 1.27 -12.42 3.83
CA PRO A 151 0.54 -11.40 4.58
C PRO A 151 0.51 -11.79 6.06
N ALA A 152 0.68 -10.80 6.95
CA ALA A 152 0.53 -10.99 8.39
C ALA A 152 -0.91 -11.37 8.73
N LEU A 153 -1.07 -12.30 9.67
CA LEU A 153 -2.39 -12.74 10.11
C LEU A 153 -3.06 -11.67 10.97
N HIS A 154 -4.35 -11.40 10.72
CA HIS A 154 -5.18 -10.61 11.62
C HIS A 154 -5.62 -11.46 12.81
N HIS A 155 -5.76 -10.86 13.99
CA HIS A 155 -6.11 -11.64 15.19
C HIS A 155 -7.48 -12.33 15.07
N SER A 156 -8.40 -11.77 14.29
CA SER A 156 -9.72 -12.35 13.99
C SER A 156 -9.65 -13.66 13.20
N ASP A 157 -8.53 -13.92 12.53
CA ASP A 157 -8.36 -15.05 11.62
C ASP A 157 -7.51 -16.16 12.23
N LYS A 158 -7.15 -16.05 13.52
CA LYS A 158 -6.27 -17.00 14.19
C LYS A 158 -6.80 -18.43 14.09
N GLU A 159 -8.08 -18.62 14.41
CA GLU A 159 -8.76 -19.92 14.37
C GLU A 159 -8.87 -20.49 12.95
N LEU A 160 -8.91 -19.63 11.91
CA LEU A 160 -8.99 -20.08 10.51
C LEU A 160 -7.71 -20.78 10.03
N LEU A 161 -6.59 -20.56 10.72
CA LEU A 161 -5.29 -21.17 10.42
C LEU A 161 -4.82 -22.14 11.52
N GLU A 162 -5.69 -22.47 12.48
CA GLU A 162 -5.47 -23.57 13.43
C GLU A 162 -5.71 -24.91 12.71
N THR A 163 -4.90 -25.21 11.70
CA THR A 163 -4.91 -26.51 11.01
C THR A 163 -3.68 -27.33 11.35
N ASN A 164 -3.89 -28.66 11.44
CA ASN A 164 -2.89 -29.66 11.84
C ASN A 164 -1.83 -29.96 10.75
N SER A 165 -1.75 -29.17 9.69
CA SER A 165 -0.93 -29.42 8.50
C SER A 165 0.24 -28.44 8.42
N GLU A 166 1.44 -28.97 8.19
CA GLU A 166 2.62 -28.15 7.96
C GLU A 166 2.44 -27.32 6.68
N ASN A 167 2.59 -26.00 6.81
CA ASN A 167 2.63 -24.99 5.73
C ASN A 167 1.29 -24.48 5.19
N ASP A 168 0.15 -24.76 5.84
CA ASP A 168 -1.15 -24.18 5.45
C ASP A 168 -1.13 -22.64 5.46
N ASP A 169 -0.39 -22.06 6.40
CA ASP A 169 -0.13 -20.62 6.54
C ASP A 169 0.71 -20.03 5.39
N LYS A 170 1.34 -20.87 4.56
CA LYS A 170 2.15 -20.46 3.40
C LYS A 170 1.44 -20.60 2.06
N THR A 171 0.17 -20.99 2.08
CA THR A 171 -0.62 -21.24 0.86
C THR A 171 -1.18 -19.95 0.26
N LEU A 172 -1.82 -20.05 -0.91
CA LEU A 172 -2.55 -18.93 -1.52
C LEU A 172 -3.71 -18.44 -0.63
N PHE A 173 -4.24 -19.29 0.25
CA PHE A 173 -5.41 -19.01 1.07
C PHE A 173 -5.22 -17.78 1.97
N ILE A 174 -4.04 -17.61 2.57
CA ILE A 174 -3.78 -16.48 3.47
C ILE A 174 -3.83 -15.12 2.73
N TYR A 175 -3.56 -15.10 1.42
CA TYR A 175 -3.74 -13.89 0.59
C TYR A 175 -5.21 -13.57 0.37
N PHE A 176 -6.07 -14.58 0.23
CA PHE A 176 -7.52 -14.37 0.12
C PHE A 176 -8.12 -13.83 1.42
N ILE A 177 -7.64 -14.29 2.58
CA ILE A 177 -8.02 -13.71 3.87
C ILE A 177 -7.67 -12.21 3.93
N ALA A 178 -6.44 -11.84 3.58
CA ALA A 178 -6.02 -10.43 3.54
C ALA A 178 -6.86 -9.60 2.55
N MET A 179 -7.15 -10.13 1.36
CA MET A 179 -8.00 -9.45 0.37
C MET A 179 -9.45 -9.28 0.86
N ARG A 180 -10.00 -10.26 1.57
CA ARG A 180 -11.34 -10.17 2.18
C ARG A 180 -11.43 -8.99 3.12
N HIS A 181 -10.48 -8.83 4.05
CA HIS A 181 -10.44 -7.69 4.97
C HIS A 181 -10.36 -6.35 4.23
N LEU A 182 -9.54 -6.27 3.18
CA LEU A 182 -9.44 -5.06 2.36
C LEU A 182 -10.75 -4.74 1.65
N ILE A 183 -11.47 -5.73 1.12
CA ILE A 183 -12.78 -5.54 0.49
C ILE A 183 -13.82 -5.07 1.51
N LEU A 184 -13.84 -5.67 2.71
CA LEU A 184 -14.73 -5.27 3.79
C LEU A 184 -14.46 -3.85 4.30
N SER A 185 -13.23 -3.35 4.13
CA SER A 185 -12.86 -1.97 4.46
C SER A 185 -13.35 -0.93 3.43
N MET A 186 -13.81 -1.36 2.25
CA MET A 186 -14.32 -0.46 1.20
C MET A 186 -15.68 0.12 1.55
N SER A 187 -16.11 1.17 0.82
CA SER A 187 -17.42 1.78 1.00
C SER A 187 -18.56 0.77 0.88
N LEU A 188 -19.66 1.00 1.60
CA LEU A 188 -20.86 0.16 1.53
C LEU A 188 -21.40 0.05 0.09
N GLU A 189 -21.29 1.12 -0.69
CA GLU A 189 -21.60 1.11 -2.13
C GLU A 189 -20.76 0.09 -2.89
N THR A 190 -19.45 0.06 -2.66
CA THR A 190 -18.54 -0.90 -3.29
C THR A 190 -18.85 -2.32 -2.85
N GLN A 191 -19.10 -2.53 -1.56
CA GLN A 191 -19.49 -3.85 -1.04
C GLN A 191 -20.80 -4.33 -1.67
N ASN A 192 -21.80 -3.46 -1.76
CA ASN A 192 -23.09 -3.75 -2.39
C ASN A 192 -22.94 -4.06 -3.88
N PHE A 193 -22.06 -3.32 -4.60
CA PHE A 193 -21.74 -3.61 -5.99
C PHE A 193 -21.23 -5.05 -6.17
N TRP A 194 -20.27 -5.48 -5.33
CA TRP A 194 -19.76 -6.84 -5.36
C TRP A 194 -20.84 -7.86 -4.99
N ASN A 195 -21.54 -7.65 -3.87
CA ASN A 195 -22.59 -8.55 -3.40
C ASN A 195 -23.72 -8.75 -4.42
N LYS A 196 -24.11 -7.69 -5.14
CA LYS A 196 -25.10 -7.78 -6.23
C LYS A 196 -24.60 -8.67 -7.38
N LYS A 197 -23.31 -8.59 -7.71
CA LYS A 197 -22.70 -9.40 -8.78
C LYS A 197 -22.56 -10.86 -8.37
N TYR A 198 -22.35 -11.15 -7.09
CA TYR A 198 -22.29 -12.52 -6.55
C TYR A 198 -23.66 -13.19 -6.40
N LYS A 199 -24.77 -12.43 -6.30
CA LYS A 199 -26.14 -12.96 -6.26
C LYS A 199 -26.68 -13.42 -7.63
N ILE A 200 -25.84 -13.48 -8.66
CA ILE A 200 -26.17 -14.07 -9.95
C ILE A 200 -25.71 -15.53 -9.92
N TYR A 201 -26.43 -16.41 -9.22
CA TYR A 201 -26.60 -17.85 -9.44
C TYR A 201 -27.66 -18.37 -8.46
#